data_AF-W1WYR7-F1
#
_entry.id   AF-W1WYR7-F1
#
_cell.length_a   1.000
_cell.length_b   1.000
_cell.length_c   1.000
_cell.angle_alpha   90.00
_cell.angle_beta   90.00
_cell.angle_gamma   90.00
#
_symmetry.space_group_name_H-M   'P 1'
#
loop_
_entity.id
_entity.type
_entity.pdbx_description
1 polymer ?
#
loop_
_entity_poly.entity_id
_entity_poly.type
_entity_poly.pdbx_seq_one_letter_code
_entity_poly.pdbx_strand_id
1 'polypeptide(L)'
;MTTLKLDTLSDRIKAHKNALVHIVKPPVCTERAQHYTEMYQQHLDKPIPVRRALALAHHLANRTIWIKHDELIIGNQASEVRAAPIFPEYTVSWIEKEIDDLADRPGAGFAVSEENKRVLHEVCPWWRGQTVQDRCYGMFTDEQKGLLATGIIKAEGNMTSGDAHLAVNFPLLLEKGLDGLREKVAERRSRINLTVLEDLHGEQFLKAIDIVLVAVSEHIERFAALAREMATTETRESRRDELLAMAENCDLIAHQPPQTFWQALQLCYFIQLILQIESNGHSVSFGRMDQYLYPYYRRDVELNQTLDREHAIEMLHSCWLKLLEVNKIRSGSHSKASAGSPLYQNVTIGGQNLVDGQPMDAVNPLSYAILESCGRLRSTQPNLSVRYHAGMSNDFLDACVQVIRCGFGMPAFNNDEIVIPEFIKLGIEPQDAYDYAAIGCIETAVGGKWGYRCTGMSFINFARVMLAALEGGRDATSGKVFLPQEKALSAGNFNNFDEVMDAWDTQIRYYTRKSIEIEYVVDTMLEENVHDILCSALVDDCIERAKSIKQGGAKYDWVSGLQVGIANLGNSLAAVKKLVFEQGAIGQQQLAAALANDFDGLTHEQLRQRLI
;
A
#
# COMPACT_ATOMS: atom_id res chain seq x y z
N MET A 1 -23.68 24.20 -13.77
CA MET A 1 -23.14 22.98 -13.17
C MET A 1 -22.42 22.18 -14.25
N THR A 2 -21.28 21.57 -13.94
CA THR A 2 -20.49 20.72 -14.82
C THR A 2 -21.17 19.37 -15.00
N THR A 3 -21.33 18.92 -16.24
CA THR A 3 -21.85 17.58 -16.56
C THR A 3 -20.74 16.76 -17.19
N LEU A 4 -20.36 15.65 -16.53
CA LEU A 4 -19.31 14.77 -17.01
C LEU A 4 -19.83 13.78 -18.05
N LYS A 5 -19.01 13.43 -19.04
CA LYS A 5 -19.32 12.36 -20.01
C LYS A 5 -18.75 11.04 -19.47
N LEU A 6 -19.57 10.22 -18.83
CA LEU A 6 -19.13 9.03 -18.06
C LEU A 6 -19.30 7.69 -18.79
N ASP A 7 -19.57 7.73 -20.09
CA ASP A 7 -19.88 6.59 -20.95
C ASP A 7 -18.90 6.39 -22.12
N THR A 8 -17.96 7.32 -22.31
CA THR A 8 -17.03 7.32 -23.43
C THR A 8 -15.69 6.70 -23.03
N LEU A 9 -15.23 5.72 -23.81
CA LEU A 9 -13.87 5.17 -23.79
C LEU A 9 -13.40 5.00 -25.23
N SER A 10 -12.10 5.23 -25.48
CA SER A 10 -11.49 4.89 -26.77
C SER A 10 -11.44 3.37 -26.95
N ASP A 11 -11.35 2.90 -28.19
CA ASP A 11 -11.34 1.46 -28.47
C ASP A 11 -10.06 0.79 -27.94
N ARG A 12 -8.93 1.51 -27.93
CA ARG A 12 -7.69 1.13 -27.27
C ARG A 12 -7.92 0.78 -25.79
N ILE A 13 -8.50 1.72 -25.04
CA ILE A 13 -8.75 1.56 -23.60
C ILE A 13 -9.79 0.47 -23.32
N LYS A 14 -10.84 0.34 -24.14
CA LYS A 14 -11.81 -0.76 -24.01
C LYS A 14 -11.13 -2.13 -24.19
N ALA A 15 -10.31 -2.28 -25.24
CA ALA A 15 -9.62 -3.53 -25.53
C ALA A 15 -8.64 -3.89 -24.40
N HIS A 16 -7.85 -2.92 -23.93
CA HIS A 16 -6.90 -3.11 -22.84
C HIS A 16 -7.62 -3.47 -21.53
N LYS A 17 -8.68 -2.74 -21.14
CA LYS A 17 -9.48 -3.08 -19.95
C LYS A 17 -10.01 -4.51 -20.03
N ASN A 18 -10.60 -4.89 -21.17
CA ASN A 18 -11.14 -6.24 -21.38
C ASN A 18 -10.05 -7.31 -21.25
N ALA A 19 -8.86 -7.06 -21.81
CA ALA A 19 -7.74 -7.99 -21.68
C ALA A 19 -7.34 -8.25 -20.21
N LEU A 20 -7.43 -7.24 -19.34
CA LEU A 20 -7.07 -7.38 -17.93
C LEU A 20 -8.16 -8.05 -17.09
N VAL A 21 -9.43 -7.63 -17.23
CA VAL A 21 -10.53 -8.14 -16.37
C VAL A 21 -10.91 -9.59 -16.66
N HIS A 22 -10.53 -10.12 -17.84
CA HIS A 22 -10.73 -11.52 -18.20
C HIS A 22 -9.61 -12.46 -17.71
N ILE A 23 -8.57 -11.94 -17.06
CA ILE A 23 -7.54 -12.77 -16.40
C ILE A 23 -8.09 -13.28 -15.06
N VAL A 24 -8.77 -14.43 -15.11
CA VAL A 24 -9.45 -15.03 -13.94
C VAL A 24 -8.47 -15.70 -12.95
N LYS A 25 -7.42 -16.35 -13.47
CA LYS A 25 -6.33 -16.95 -12.69
C LYS A 25 -5.02 -16.31 -13.11
N PRO A 26 -4.58 -15.22 -12.47
CA PRO A 26 -3.34 -14.55 -12.83
C PRO A 26 -2.13 -15.46 -12.66
N PRO A 27 -1.09 -15.33 -13.51
CA PRO A 27 0.14 -16.10 -13.40
C PRO A 27 1.03 -15.61 -12.24
N VAL A 28 2.06 -16.40 -11.93
CA VAL A 28 3.17 -16.03 -11.02
C VAL A 28 4.43 -15.79 -11.85
N CYS A 29 5.28 -14.85 -11.42
CA CYS A 29 6.59 -14.58 -12.02
C CYS A 29 7.71 -14.84 -11.02
N THR A 30 8.74 -15.59 -11.43
CA THR A 30 9.89 -15.95 -10.58
C THR A 30 11.16 -15.17 -10.90
N GLU A 31 11.21 -14.36 -11.97
CA GLU A 31 12.43 -13.65 -12.40
C GLU A 31 13.02 -12.79 -11.28
N ARG A 32 12.19 -12.05 -10.54
CA ARG A 32 12.64 -11.24 -9.40
C ARG A 32 13.26 -12.12 -8.32
N ALA A 33 12.61 -13.21 -7.95
CA ALA A 33 13.11 -14.12 -6.93
C ALA A 33 14.45 -14.75 -7.34
N GLN A 34 14.62 -15.11 -8.62
CA GLN A 34 15.87 -15.62 -9.16
C GLN A 34 16.98 -14.57 -9.12
N HIS A 35 16.76 -13.42 -9.75
CA HIS A 35 17.76 -12.34 -9.85
C HIS A 35 18.17 -11.80 -8.48
N TYR A 36 17.23 -11.68 -7.54
CA TYR A 36 17.54 -11.29 -6.16
C TYR A 36 18.36 -12.36 -5.44
N THR A 37 18.01 -13.64 -5.59
CA THR A 37 18.76 -14.74 -4.97
C THR A 37 20.19 -14.81 -5.50
N GLU A 38 20.38 -14.67 -6.81
CA GLU A 38 21.69 -14.63 -7.47
C GLU A 38 22.57 -13.52 -6.88
N MET A 39 22.06 -12.29 -6.84
CA MET A 39 22.83 -11.15 -6.33
C MET A 39 23.06 -11.24 -4.82
N TYR A 40 22.10 -11.77 -4.06
CA TYR A 40 22.28 -11.98 -2.64
C TYR A 40 23.38 -13.00 -2.35
N GLN A 41 23.47 -14.09 -3.13
CA GLN A 41 24.52 -15.10 -3.02
C GLN A 41 25.90 -14.56 -3.42
N GLN A 42 25.98 -13.82 -4.54
CA GLN A 42 27.23 -13.28 -5.07
C GLN A 42 27.79 -12.11 -4.26
N HIS A 43 26.95 -11.42 -3.48
CA HIS A 43 27.32 -10.21 -2.73
C HIS A 43 27.06 -10.32 -1.23
N LEU A 44 27.23 -11.51 -0.66
CA LEU A 44 27.20 -11.75 0.80
C LEU A 44 28.22 -10.89 1.57
N ASP A 45 29.28 -10.42 0.90
CA ASP A 45 30.31 -9.56 1.47
C ASP A 45 29.87 -8.08 1.60
N LYS A 46 28.83 -7.66 0.88
CA LYS A 46 28.35 -6.27 0.89
C LYS A 46 27.37 -6.00 2.04
N PRO A 47 27.31 -4.76 2.56
CA PRO A 47 26.22 -4.32 3.43
C PRO A 47 24.84 -4.55 2.79
N ILE A 48 23.84 -4.87 3.59
CA ILE A 48 22.49 -5.22 3.11
C ILE A 48 21.88 -4.14 2.19
N PRO A 49 21.96 -2.82 2.48
CA PRO A 49 21.43 -1.81 1.57
C PRO A 49 22.06 -1.88 0.17
N VAL A 50 23.39 -2.01 0.10
CA VAL A 50 24.13 -2.11 -1.16
C VAL A 50 23.79 -3.42 -1.88
N ARG A 51 23.66 -4.53 -1.15
CA ARG A 51 23.26 -5.83 -1.71
C ARG A 51 21.87 -5.76 -2.36
N ARG A 52 20.92 -5.07 -1.73
CA ARG A 52 19.57 -4.85 -2.28
C ARG A 52 19.57 -3.94 -3.50
N ALA A 53 20.37 -2.88 -3.48
CA ALA A 53 20.55 -2.01 -4.64
C ALA A 53 21.10 -2.76 -5.86
N LEU A 54 22.11 -3.62 -5.66
CA LEU A 54 22.66 -4.47 -6.72
C LEU A 54 21.63 -5.50 -7.22
N ALA A 55 20.85 -6.10 -6.31
CA ALA A 55 19.77 -7.01 -6.66
C ALA A 55 18.70 -6.36 -7.54
N LEU A 56 18.28 -5.14 -7.20
CA LEU A 56 17.34 -4.38 -8.03
C LEU A 56 17.96 -4.00 -9.37
N ALA A 57 19.19 -3.49 -9.40
CA ALA A 57 19.88 -3.12 -10.63
C ALA A 57 20.02 -4.30 -11.59
N HIS A 58 20.51 -5.44 -11.10
CA HIS A 58 20.59 -6.69 -11.86
C HIS A 58 19.21 -7.14 -12.36
N HIS A 59 18.19 -7.05 -11.50
CA HIS A 59 16.84 -7.43 -11.91
C HIS A 59 16.29 -6.51 -13.02
N LEU A 60 16.40 -5.18 -12.90
CA LEU A 60 15.91 -4.25 -13.92
C LEU A 60 16.66 -4.37 -15.25
N ALA A 61 17.96 -4.69 -15.21
CA ALA A 61 18.77 -4.93 -16.39
C ALA A 61 18.37 -6.21 -17.14
N ASN A 62 18.01 -7.27 -16.42
CA ASN A 62 17.84 -8.61 -17.01
C ASN A 62 16.39 -9.09 -17.14
N ARG A 63 15.45 -8.55 -16.34
CA ARG A 63 14.05 -8.99 -16.35
C ARG A 63 13.41 -8.83 -17.73
N THR A 64 12.37 -9.59 -17.98
CA THR A 64 11.56 -9.45 -19.19
C THR A 64 10.83 -8.11 -19.16
N ILE A 65 10.96 -7.33 -20.24
CA ILE A 65 10.18 -6.12 -20.48
C ILE A 65 9.39 -6.24 -21.79
N TRP A 66 8.25 -5.57 -21.86
CA TRP A 66 7.40 -5.55 -23.05
C TRP A 66 6.51 -4.31 -23.06
N ILE A 67 6.01 -3.96 -24.25
CA ILE A 67 4.95 -2.99 -24.46
C ILE A 67 3.77 -3.73 -25.11
N LYS A 68 2.57 -3.61 -24.55
CA LYS A 68 1.37 -4.35 -25.02
C LYS A 68 0.14 -3.44 -25.13
N HIS A 69 -0.93 -3.99 -25.69
CA HIS A 69 -2.27 -3.38 -25.72
C HIS A 69 -2.35 -1.98 -26.36
N ASP A 70 -1.41 -1.66 -27.25
CA ASP A 70 -1.22 -0.32 -27.79
C ASP A 70 -1.21 0.77 -26.72
N GLU A 71 -0.70 0.47 -25.53
CA GLU A 71 -0.67 1.39 -24.38
C GLU A 71 0.14 2.66 -24.67
N LEU A 72 -0.27 3.78 -24.05
CA LEU A 72 0.42 5.08 -24.13
C LEU A 72 1.36 5.32 -22.94
N ILE A 73 1.11 4.65 -21.82
CA ILE A 73 1.97 4.66 -20.64
C ILE A 73 2.58 3.26 -20.52
N ILE A 74 3.91 3.18 -20.59
CA ILE A 74 4.65 1.92 -20.71
C ILE A 74 5.36 1.53 -19.42
N GLY A 75 5.68 0.24 -19.32
CA GLY A 75 6.31 -0.36 -18.16
C GLY A 75 5.49 -1.55 -17.65
N ASN A 76 6.08 -2.73 -17.58
CA ASN A 76 5.44 -3.94 -17.03
C ASN A 76 6.11 -4.35 -15.71
N GLN A 77 5.34 -4.86 -14.73
CA GLN A 77 5.88 -5.30 -13.44
C GLN A 77 6.66 -6.62 -13.55
N ALA A 78 6.19 -7.52 -14.41
CA ALA A 78 6.66 -8.91 -14.49
C ALA A 78 6.60 -9.43 -15.93
N SER A 79 7.10 -10.66 -16.14
CA SER A 79 7.22 -11.28 -17.46
C SER A 79 5.89 -11.48 -18.19
N GLU A 80 4.79 -11.72 -17.47
CA GLU A 80 3.45 -11.89 -18.03
C GLU A 80 2.47 -10.83 -17.53
N VAL A 81 1.38 -10.61 -18.28
CA VAL A 81 0.33 -9.64 -17.92
C VAL A 81 -0.33 -10.07 -16.61
N ARG A 82 -0.49 -9.14 -15.66
CA ARG A 82 -1.05 -9.39 -14.32
C ARG A 82 -0.29 -10.44 -13.50
N ALA A 83 0.93 -10.81 -13.87
CA ALA A 83 1.71 -11.79 -13.11
C ALA A 83 2.09 -11.22 -11.74
N ALA A 84 1.93 -12.00 -10.68
CA ALA A 84 2.44 -11.64 -9.35
C ALA A 84 3.90 -12.08 -9.21
N PRO A 85 4.87 -11.15 -9.01
CA PRO A 85 6.25 -11.54 -8.74
C PRO A 85 6.40 -12.17 -7.34
N ILE A 86 7.43 -12.99 -7.16
CA ILE A 86 7.81 -13.58 -5.86
C ILE A 86 8.92 -12.77 -5.18
N PHE A 87 8.78 -12.60 -3.86
CA PHE A 87 9.65 -11.78 -3.02
C PHE A 87 10.16 -12.60 -1.82
N PRO A 88 11.17 -13.46 -2.02
CA PRO A 88 11.53 -14.49 -1.06
C PRO A 88 12.20 -13.95 0.22
N GLU A 89 12.71 -12.73 0.20
CA GLU A 89 13.39 -12.13 1.36
C GLU A 89 12.45 -11.85 2.55
N TYR A 90 11.15 -11.70 2.29
CA TYR A 90 10.17 -11.46 3.36
C TYR A 90 9.73 -12.78 3.98
N THR A 91 9.40 -13.78 3.14
CA THR A 91 9.05 -15.13 3.59
C THR A 91 9.06 -16.13 2.44
N VAL A 92 9.37 -17.38 2.75
CA VAL A 92 9.11 -18.55 1.89
C VAL A 92 8.15 -19.56 2.54
N SER A 93 7.74 -19.34 3.79
CA SER A 93 7.01 -20.32 4.61
C SER A 93 5.66 -20.72 4.02
N TRP A 94 4.86 -19.75 3.56
CA TRP A 94 3.58 -20.05 2.93
C TRP A 94 3.74 -20.52 1.49
N ILE A 95 4.81 -20.09 0.80
CA ILE A 95 5.09 -20.51 -0.58
C ILE A 95 5.31 -22.02 -0.58
N GLU A 96 6.22 -22.52 0.25
CA GLU A 96 6.53 -23.95 0.33
C GLU A 96 5.34 -24.81 0.77
N LYS A 97 4.38 -24.24 1.52
CA LYS A 97 3.18 -24.95 1.97
C LYS A 97 2.07 -24.98 0.93
N GLU A 98 1.96 -23.93 0.12
CA GLU A 98 0.79 -23.72 -0.75
C GLU A 98 1.11 -23.84 -2.24
N ILE A 99 2.38 -24.00 -2.65
CA ILE A 99 2.82 -23.89 -4.05
C ILE A 99 2.01 -24.76 -5.04
N ASP A 100 1.60 -25.95 -4.61
CA ASP A 100 0.80 -26.88 -5.42
C ASP A 100 -0.71 -26.62 -5.36
N ASP A 101 -1.17 -25.87 -4.36
CA ASP A 101 -2.58 -25.61 -4.06
C ASP A 101 -3.03 -24.17 -4.39
N LEU A 102 -2.16 -23.37 -5.04
CA LEU A 102 -2.45 -21.95 -5.32
C LEU A 102 -3.61 -21.73 -6.30
N ALA A 103 -3.87 -22.68 -7.22
CA ALA A 103 -4.80 -22.50 -8.33
C ALA A 103 -6.27 -22.43 -7.91
N ASP A 104 -6.64 -23.11 -6.82
CA ASP A 104 -8.04 -23.31 -6.41
C ASP A 104 -8.41 -22.55 -5.14
N ARG A 105 -7.57 -21.62 -4.70
CA ARG A 105 -7.85 -20.76 -3.54
C ARG A 105 -9.06 -19.85 -3.82
N PRO A 106 -10.13 -19.92 -3.01
CA PRO A 106 -11.34 -19.13 -3.24
C PRO A 106 -11.04 -17.62 -3.27
N GLY A 107 -11.30 -16.97 -4.41
CA GLY A 107 -11.09 -15.52 -4.60
C GLY A 107 -9.63 -15.05 -4.63
N ALA A 108 -8.65 -15.97 -4.64
CA ALA A 108 -7.22 -15.67 -4.61
C ALA A 108 -6.37 -16.72 -5.37
N GLY A 109 -6.96 -17.32 -6.41
CA GLY A 109 -6.33 -18.36 -7.21
C GLY A 109 -5.26 -17.81 -8.16
N PHE A 110 -4.10 -18.48 -8.22
CA PHE A 110 -3.00 -18.13 -9.14
C PHE A 110 -2.58 -19.35 -9.97
N ALA A 111 -2.27 -19.13 -11.24
CA ALA A 111 -1.67 -20.15 -12.09
C ALA A 111 -0.15 -20.18 -11.87
N VAL A 112 0.37 -21.37 -11.57
CA VAL A 112 1.81 -21.61 -11.41
C VAL A 112 2.21 -22.69 -12.39
N SER A 113 3.08 -22.34 -13.35
CA SER A 113 3.64 -23.32 -14.29
C SER A 113 4.59 -24.28 -13.56
N GLU A 114 4.77 -25.49 -14.09
CA GLU A 114 5.72 -26.46 -13.54
C GLU A 114 7.17 -25.92 -13.53
N GLU A 115 7.52 -25.08 -14.49
CA GLU A 115 8.82 -24.39 -14.50
C GLU A 115 8.94 -23.41 -13.32
N ASN A 116 7.91 -22.61 -13.03
CA ASN A 116 7.94 -21.71 -11.87
C ASN A 116 8.01 -22.49 -10.56
N LYS A 117 7.34 -23.65 -10.45
CA LYS A 117 7.48 -24.53 -9.28
C LYS A 117 8.90 -25.04 -9.14
N ARG A 118 9.52 -25.54 -10.22
CA ARG A 118 10.91 -26.00 -10.23
C ARG A 118 11.86 -24.90 -9.75
N VAL A 119 11.72 -23.69 -10.29
CA VAL A 119 12.52 -22.52 -9.88
C VAL A 119 12.34 -22.21 -8.40
N LEU A 120 11.10 -22.22 -7.89
CA LEU A 120 10.84 -21.93 -6.48
C LEU A 120 11.38 -23.03 -5.54
N HIS A 121 11.37 -24.30 -5.97
CA HIS A 121 12.03 -25.38 -5.23
C HIS A 121 13.55 -25.21 -5.15
N GLU A 122 14.17 -24.50 -6.09
CA GLU A 122 15.60 -24.17 -6.05
C GLU A 122 15.87 -22.91 -5.20
N VAL A 123 15.02 -21.88 -5.33
CA VAL A 123 15.20 -20.59 -4.65
C VAL A 123 14.85 -20.66 -3.16
N CYS A 124 13.67 -21.20 -2.80
CA CYS A 124 13.15 -21.13 -1.43
C CYS A 124 14.07 -21.74 -0.36
N PRO A 125 14.71 -22.91 -0.58
CA PRO A 125 15.59 -23.51 0.43
C PRO A 125 16.73 -22.61 0.90
N TRP A 126 17.29 -21.79 0.01
CA TRP A 126 18.40 -20.90 0.35
C TRP A 126 17.96 -19.80 1.33
N TRP A 127 16.71 -19.33 1.22
CA TRP A 127 16.18 -18.24 2.04
C TRP A 127 15.76 -18.65 3.46
N ARG A 128 15.62 -19.94 3.75
CA ARG A 128 15.18 -20.42 5.07
C ARG A 128 16.09 -19.89 6.19
N GLY A 129 15.49 -19.33 7.24
CA GLY A 129 16.21 -18.72 8.36
C GLY A 129 16.77 -17.33 8.08
N GLN A 130 16.75 -16.88 6.82
CA GLN A 130 17.21 -15.56 6.41
C GLN A 130 16.05 -14.58 6.19
N THR A 131 14.82 -15.08 6.04
CA THR A 131 13.65 -14.25 5.76
C THR A 131 13.25 -13.38 6.94
N VAL A 132 12.58 -12.26 6.67
CA VAL A 132 11.99 -11.39 7.72
C VAL A 132 11.12 -12.22 8.67
N GLN A 133 10.21 -13.04 8.15
CA GLN A 133 9.33 -13.86 8.97
C GLN A 133 10.10 -14.83 9.86
N ASP A 134 11.07 -15.58 9.32
CA ASP A 134 11.83 -16.55 10.12
C ASP A 134 12.57 -15.86 11.27
N ARG A 135 13.17 -14.68 11.01
CA ARG A 135 13.89 -13.92 12.04
C ARG A 135 12.97 -13.30 13.08
N CYS A 136 11.76 -12.85 12.69
CA CYS A 136 10.73 -12.44 13.66
C CYS A 136 10.41 -13.60 14.64
N TYR A 137 10.18 -14.80 14.12
CA TYR A 137 9.92 -15.99 14.96
C TYR A 137 11.13 -16.45 15.78
N GLY A 138 12.35 -16.08 15.37
CA GLY A 138 13.57 -16.23 16.16
C GLY A 138 13.61 -15.33 17.40
N MET A 139 12.93 -14.17 17.37
CA MET A 139 12.91 -13.20 18.46
C MET A 139 11.64 -13.25 19.33
N PHE A 140 10.50 -13.66 18.77
CA PHE A 140 9.26 -13.71 19.53
C PHE A 140 9.35 -14.63 20.76
N THR A 141 8.81 -14.16 21.89
CA THR A 141 8.59 -15.00 23.07
C THR A 141 7.52 -16.06 22.79
N ASP A 142 7.46 -17.10 23.62
CA ASP A 142 6.45 -18.15 23.48
C ASP A 142 5.01 -17.60 23.67
N GLU A 143 4.85 -16.58 24.51
CA GLU A 143 3.58 -15.87 24.69
C GLU A 143 3.15 -15.17 23.38
N GLN A 144 4.07 -14.45 22.72
CA GLN A 144 3.81 -13.75 21.46
C GLN A 144 3.51 -14.74 20.32
N LYS A 145 4.25 -15.84 20.24
CA LYS A 145 3.95 -16.94 19.30
C LYS A 145 2.57 -17.53 19.56
N GLY A 146 2.21 -17.73 20.83
CA GLY A 146 0.88 -18.17 21.25
C GLY A 146 -0.22 -17.21 20.79
N LEU A 147 -0.07 -15.91 21.06
CA LEU A 147 -1.02 -14.87 20.66
C LEU A 147 -1.25 -14.87 19.14
N LEU A 148 -0.17 -14.84 18.35
CA LEU A 148 -0.21 -14.86 16.88
C LEU A 148 -0.86 -16.14 16.34
N ALA A 149 -0.55 -17.30 16.93
CA ALA A 149 -1.12 -18.58 16.52
C ALA A 149 -2.65 -18.64 16.71
N THR A 150 -3.19 -17.99 17.75
CA THR A 150 -4.65 -17.91 17.95
C THR A 150 -5.32 -16.90 17.00
N GLY A 151 -4.58 -15.92 16.48
CA GLY A 151 -5.11 -14.82 15.69
C GLY A 151 -5.91 -13.78 16.46
N ILE A 152 -5.84 -13.75 17.80
CA ILE A 152 -6.44 -12.66 18.60
C ILE A 152 -5.73 -11.32 18.34
N ILE A 153 -4.41 -11.41 18.11
CA ILE A 153 -3.57 -10.38 17.50
C ILE A 153 -2.99 -10.96 16.20
N LYS A 154 -2.93 -10.17 15.12
CA LYS A 154 -2.29 -10.56 13.85
C LYS A 154 -1.33 -9.49 13.34
N ALA A 155 -0.17 -9.90 12.81
CA ALA A 155 0.78 -9.05 12.08
C ALA A 155 1.31 -9.75 10.81
N GLU A 156 0.50 -10.64 10.23
CA GLU A 156 0.89 -11.51 9.10
C GLU A 156 1.32 -10.70 7.87
N GLY A 157 0.63 -9.59 7.58
CA GLY A 157 0.97 -8.72 6.46
C GLY A 157 2.35 -8.09 6.57
N ASN A 158 2.76 -7.72 7.78
CA ASN A 158 4.04 -7.03 8.07
C ASN A 158 5.23 -8.00 7.96
N MET A 159 5.08 -9.23 8.45
CA MET A 159 6.15 -10.23 8.39
C MET A 159 6.38 -10.82 6.98
N THR A 160 5.39 -10.72 6.09
CA THR A 160 5.39 -11.40 4.78
C THR A 160 5.51 -10.45 3.59
N SER A 161 5.72 -9.16 3.86
CA SER A 161 5.75 -8.11 2.85
C SER A 161 6.62 -6.94 3.29
N GLY A 162 7.12 -6.17 2.32
CA GLY A 162 7.59 -4.82 2.57
C GLY A 162 6.47 -3.91 3.07
N ASP A 163 6.85 -2.77 3.63
CA ASP A 163 5.92 -1.88 4.31
C ASP A 163 5.04 -1.08 3.34
N ALA A 164 5.66 -0.22 2.52
CA ALA A 164 4.95 0.77 1.69
C ALA A 164 3.93 1.57 2.53
N HIS A 165 2.65 1.64 2.14
CA HIS A 165 1.66 2.50 2.82
C HIS A 165 2.16 3.94 2.97
N LEU A 166 2.61 4.53 1.87
CA LEU A 166 2.99 5.94 1.77
C LEU A 166 2.85 6.44 0.32
N ALA A 167 3.06 7.74 0.13
CA ALA A 167 3.33 8.33 -1.16
C ALA A 167 4.75 8.90 -1.13
N VAL A 168 5.52 8.67 -2.19
CA VAL A 168 6.86 9.27 -2.34
C VAL A 168 6.76 10.73 -2.81
N ASN A 169 7.86 11.45 -2.77
CA ASN A 169 7.97 12.86 -3.14
C ASN A 169 8.03 13.01 -4.67
N PHE A 170 6.89 12.79 -5.33
CA PHE A 170 6.73 13.03 -6.76
C PHE A 170 7.06 14.48 -7.17
N PRO A 171 6.71 15.54 -6.41
CA PRO A 171 7.15 16.89 -6.72
C PRO A 171 8.68 17.03 -6.85
N LEU A 172 9.44 16.48 -5.89
CA LEU A 172 10.91 16.50 -5.94
C LEU A 172 11.45 15.77 -7.18
N LEU A 173 10.89 14.60 -7.50
CA LEU A 173 11.25 13.83 -8.70
C LEU A 173 11.01 14.64 -9.98
N LEU A 174 9.85 15.28 -10.10
CA LEU A 174 9.46 16.06 -11.28
C LEU A 174 10.27 17.35 -11.40
N GLU A 175 10.68 17.96 -10.29
CA GLU A 175 11.54 19.16 -10.29
C GLU A 175 12.98 18.84 -10.67
N LYS A 176 13.56 17.76 -10.11
CA LYS A 176 14.99 17.44 -10.24
C LYS A 176 15.31 16.53 -11.42
N GLY A 177 14.39 15.67 -11.84
CA GLY A 177 14.72 14.53 -12.69
C GLY A 177 15.66 13.53 -11.99
N LEU A 178 16.05 12.47 -12.69
CA LEU A 178 16.90 11.43 -12.13
C LEU A 178 18.35 11.91 -11.95
N ASP A 179 18.89 12.67 -12.90
CA ASP A 179 20.25 13.23 -12.78
C ASP A 179 20.34 14.23 -11.62
N GLY A 180 19.34 15.10 -11.45
CA GLY A 180 19.32 16.06 -10.33
C GLY A 180 19.19 15.37 -8.97
N LEU A 181 18.52 14.21 -8.89
CA LEU A 181 18.52 13.39 -7.67
C LEU A 181 19.89 12.77 -7.41
N ARG A 182 20.60 12.31 -8.44
CA ARG A 182 21.98 11.81 -8.31
C ARG A 182 22.95 12.91 -7.87
N GLU A 183 22.80 14.12 -8.39
CA GLU A 183 23.57 15.29 -7.94
C GLU A 183 23.32 15.58 -6.46
N LYS A 184 22.07 15.53 -6.01
CA LYS A 184 21.72 15.68 -4.57
C LYS A 184 22.40 14.62 -3.70
N VAL A 185 22.45 13.37 -4.17
CA VAL A 185 23.15 12.27 -3.46
C VAL A 185 24.67 12.50 -3.45
N ALA A 186 25.25 12.89 -4.59
CA ALA A 186 26.68 13.15 -4.72
C ALA A 186 27.14 14.30 -3.81
N GLU A 187 26.35 15.38 -3.73
CA GLU A 187 26.58 16.49 -2.80
C GLU A 187 26.58 16.00 -1.36
N ARG A 188 25.57 15.21 -0.95
CA ARG A 188 25.53 14.66 0.41
C ARG A 188 26.70 13.71 0.72
N ARG A 189 27.12 12.89 -0.25
CA ARG A 189 28.30 12.01 -0.12
C ARG A 189 29.60 12.80 0.02
N SER A 190 29.71 13.97 -0.61
CA SER A 190 30.90 14.84 -0.45
C SER A 190 31.10 15.35 0.98
N ARG A 191 30.03 15.33 1.81
CA ARG A 191 30.04 15.74 3.21
C ARG A 191 30.29 14.58 4.19
N ILE A 192 30.48 13.35 3.70
CA ILE A 192 30.75 12.17 4.54
C ILE A 192 32.15 12.23 5.14
N ASN A 193 32.26 11.99 6.45
CA ASN A 193 33.51 11.70 7.12
C ASN A 193 33.61 10.22 7.52
N LEU A 194 34.43 9.44 6.81
CA LEU A 194 34.59 8.00 7.04
C LEU A 194 35.20 7.62 8.40
N THR A 195 35.69 8.58 9.19
CA THR A 195 36.10 8.33 10.58
C THR A 195 34.94 8.48 11.58
N VAL A 196 33.75 8.85 11.13
CA VAL A 196 32.52 8.93 11.93
C VAL A 196 31.66 7.71 11.62
N LEU A 197 31.29 6.93 12.65
CA LEU A 197 30.60 5.65 12.49
C LEU A 197 29.25 5.79 11.76
N GLU A 198 28.47 6.81 12.11
CA GLU A 198 27.18 7.07 11.46
C GLU A 198 27.36 7.38 9.97
N ASP A 199 28.36 8.18 9.61
CA ASP A 199 28.70 8.50 8.23
C ASP A 199 29.25 7.29 7.46
N LEU A 200 29.95 6.36 8.12
CA LEU A 200 30.38 5.11 7.49
C LEU A 200 29.17 4.29 7.02
N HIS A 201 28.14 4.16 7.87
CA HIS A 201 26.89 3.50 7.50
C HIS A 201 26.12 4.31 6.46
N GLY A 202 26.08 5.64 6.65
CA GLY A 202 25.41 6.57 5.74
C GLY A 202 25.96 6.54 4.32
N GLU A 203 27.28 6.44 4.16
CA GLU A 203 27.93 6.30 2.87
C GLU A 203 27.50 5.02 2.14
N GLN A 204 27.33 3.91 2.84
CA GLN A 204 26.85 2.67 2.22
C GLN A 204 25.41 2.79 1.76
N PHE A 205 24.58 3.52 2.51
CA PHE A 205 23.19 3.78 2.12
C PHE A 205 23.09 4.74 0.93
N LEU A 206 23.84 5.85 0.93
CA LEU A 206 23.89 6.79 -0.18
C LEU A 206 24.45 6.15 -1.46
N LYS A 207 25.45 5.28 -1.33
CA LYS A 207 25.95 4.45 -2.44
C LYS A 207 24.85 3.54 -3.00
N ALA A 208 24.05 2.91 -2.13
CA ALA A 208 22.93 2.08 -2.56
C ALA A 208 21.90 2.91 -3.35
N ILE A 209 21.59 4.12 -2.89
CA ILE A 209 20.69 5.05 -3.61
C ILE A 209 21.24 5.38 -5.00
N ASP A 210 22.50 5.79 -5.13
CA ASP A 210 23.08 6.13 -6.44
C ASP A 210 23.05 4.94 -7.41
N ILE A 211 23.36 3.72 -6.95
CA ILE A 211 23.25 2.50 -7.76
C ILE A 211 21.82 2.33 -8.30
N VAL A 212 20.81 2.53 -7.45
CA VAL A 212 19.41 2.37 -7.85
C VAL A 212 18.97 3.48 -8.79
N LEU A 213 19.36 4.74 -8.56
CA LEU A 213 19.02 5.84 -9.46
C LEU A 213 19.61 5.63 -10.87
N VAL A 214 20.86 5.15 -10.96
CA VAL A 214 21.46 4.75 -12.24
C VAL A 214 20.65 3.63 -12.90
N ALA A 215 20.33 2.58 -12.15
CA ALA A 215 19.56 1.46 -12.69
C ALA A 215 18.15 1.86 -13.15
N VAL A 216 17.51 2.84 -12.49
CA VAL A 216 16.22 3.39 -12.90
C VAL A 216 16.37 4.12 -14.24
N SER A 217 17.37 4.99 -14.40
CA SER A 217 17.66 5.66 -15.67
C SER A 217 17.88 4.66 -16.80
N GLU A 218 18.80 3.71 -16.61
CA GLU A 218 19.12 2.66 -17.60
C GLU A 218 17.89 1.80 -17.94
N HIS A 219 17.01 1.56 -16.97
CA HIS A 219 15.78 0.81 -17.20
C HIS A 219 14.78 1.58 -18.07
N ILE A 220 14.66 2.89 -17.88
CA ILE A 220 13.83 3.76 -18.73
C ILE A 220 14.40 3.80 -20.15
N GLU A 221 15.73 3.93 -20.30
CA GLU A 221 16.39 3.86 -21.62
C GLU A 221 16.15 2.51 -22.31
N ARG A 222 16.11 1.41 -21.55
CA ARG A 222 15.78 0.08 -22.09
C ARG A 222 14.36 0.03 -22.66
N PHE A 223 13.39 0.72 -22.04
CA PHE A 223 12.06 0.89 -22.61
C PHE A 223 12.04 1.81 -23.83
N ALA A 224 12.85 2.86 -23.84
CA ALA A 224 13.02 3.73 -25.01
C ALA A 224 13.54 2.92 -26.22
N ALA A 225 14.58 2.11 -26.01
CA ALA A 225 15.15 1.24 -27.03
C ALA A 225 14.12 0.23 -27.55
N LEU A 226 13.36 -0.41 -26.66
CA LEU A 226 12.29 -1.34 -27.03
C LEU A 226 11.19 -0.65 -27.85
N ALA A 227 10.76 0.55 -27.45
CA ALA A 227 9.75 1.31 -28.19
C ALA A 227 10.23 1.64 -29.60
N ARG A 228 11.50 2.04 -29.77
CA ARG A 228 12.11 2.24 -31.11
C ARG A 228 12.16 0.95 -31.91
N GLU A 229 12.58 -0.16 -31.31
CA GLU A 229 12.61 -1.46 -31.98
C GLU A 229 11.23 -1.85 -32.49
N MET A 230 10.20 -1.74 -31.64
CA MET A 230 8.81 -2.00 -32.03
C MET A 230 8.33 -1.05 -33.14
N ALA A 231 8.73 0.22 -33.10
CA ALA A 231 8.39 1.19 -34.14
C ALA A 231 8.95 0.79 -35.53
N THR A 232 10.10 0.11 -35.60
CA THR A 232 10.69 -0.33 -36.89
C THR A 232 9.86 -1.42 -37.59
N THR A 233 9.10 -2.20 -36.83
CA THR A 233 8.28 -3.31 -37.36
C THR A 233 6.79 -3.01 -37.38
N GLU A 234 6.36 -1.90 -36.77
CA GLU A 234 4.96 -1.45 -36.75
C GLU A 234 4.54 -0.94 -38.14
N THR A 235 3.40 -1.44 -38.60
CA THR A 235 2.87 -1.15 -39.94
C THR A 235 1.83 -0.01 -39.93
N ARG A 236 1.21 0.23 -38.77
CA ARG A 236 0.24 1.31 -38.57
C ARG A 236 0.97 2.60 -38.26
N GLU A 237 0.87 3.58 -39.15
CA GLU A 237 1.54 4.88 -39.01
C GLU A 237 1.25 5.56 -37.67
N SER A 238 -0.02 5.60 -37.25
CA SER A 238 -0.39 6.19 -35.95
C SER A 238 0.30 5.53 -34.76
N ARG A 239 0.35 4.19 -34.72
CA ARG A 239 1.00 3.47 -33.62
C ARG A 239 2.53 3.60 -33.67
N ARG A 240 3.11 3.62 -34.86
CA ARG A 240 4.55 3.86 -35.03
C ARG A 240 4.94 5.22 -34.45
N ASP A 241 4.17 6.26 -34.75
CA ASP A 241 4.46 7.61 -34.28
C ASP A 241 4.27 7.71 -32.75
N GLU A 242 3.27 7.01 -32.18
CA GLU A 242 3.13 6.87 -30.72
C GLU A 242 4.34 6.18 -30.08
N LEU A 243 4.86 5.11 -30.68
CA LEU A 243 6.06 4.39 -30.22
C LEU A 243 7.31 5.27 -30.26
N LEU A 244 7.48 6.07 -31.31
CA LEU A 244 8.57 7.03 -31.39
C LEU A 244 8.44 8.13 -30.34
N ALA A 245 7.23 8.69 -30.15
CA ALA A 245 6.99 9.68 -29.10
C ALA A 245 7.24 9.12 -27.70
N MET A 246 6.86 7.86 -27.43
CA MET A 246 7.18 7.18 -26.17
C MET A 246 8.69 6.99 -25.97
N ALA A 247 9.43 6.64 -27.03
CA ALA A 247 10.87 6.53 -26.97
C ALA A 247 11.54 7.88 -26.64
N GLU A 248 11.17 8.96 -27.33
CA GLU A 248 11.68 10.31 -27.09
C GLU A 248 11.35 10.81 -25.67
N ASN A 249 10.12 10.54 -25.21
CA ASN A 249 9.72 10.86 -23.84
C ASN A 249 10.56 10.10 -22.81
N CYS A 250 10.82 8.80 -23.04
CA CYS A 250 11.66 7.98 -22.17
C CYS A 250 13.12 8.45 -22.16
N ASP A 251 13.70 8.78 -23.31
CA ASP A 251 15.07 9.30 -23.40
C ASP A 251 15.25 10.55 -22.52
N LEU A 252 14.26 11.45 -22.55
CA LEU A 252 14.31 12.68 -21.76
C LEU A 252 14.19 12.40 -20.27
N ILE A 253 13.15 11.68 -19.84
CA ILE A 253 12.87 11.45 -18.41
C ILE A 253 13.81 10.43 -17.75
N ALA A 254 14.59 9.67 -18.54
CA ALA A 254 15.67 8.84 -18.02
C ALA A 254 16.73 9.68 -17.28
N HIS A 255 16.81 10.97 -17.56
CA HIS A 255 17.83 11.86 -16.99
C HIS A 255 17.25 13.17 -16.47
N GLN A 256 16.51 13.89 -17.32
CA GLN A 256 16.11 15.27 -17.10
C GLN A 256 14.71 15.38 -16.46
N PRO A 257 14.41 16.53 -15.83
CA PRO A 257 13.04 16.87 -15.44
C PRO A 257 12.09 16.79 -16.65
N PRO A 258 10.88 16.21 -16.51
CA PRO A 258 9.90 16.15 -17.58
C PRO A 258 9.49 17.56 -18.02
N GLN A 259 9.13 17.69 -19.30
CA GLN A 259 8.75 18.96 -19.92
C GLN A 259 7.31 18.96 -20.47
N THR A 260 6.63 17.81 -20.50
CA THR A 260 5.23 17.66 -20.96
C THR A 260 4.40 16.89 -19.94
N PHE A 261 3.07 16.95 -20.05
CA PHE A 261 2.16 16.18 -19.21
C PHE A 261 2.36 14.67 -19.40
N TRP A 262 2.59 14.22 -20.63
CA TRP A 262 2.87 12.82 -20.91
C TRP A 262 4.18 12.36 -20.26
N GLN A 263 5.25 13.13 -20.38
CA GLN A 263 6.53 12.84 -19.74
C GLN A 263 6.41 12.78 -18.20
N ALA A 264 5.70 13.74 -17.60
CA ALA A 264 5.50 13.78 -16.16
C ALA A 264 4.68 12.58 -15.66
N LEU A 265 3.58 12.25 -16.34
CA LEU A 265 2.76 11.08 -16.00
C LEU A 265 3.53 9.76 -16.18
N GLN A 266 4.31 9.63 -17.26
CA GLN A 266 5.13 8.45 -17.52
C GLN A 266 6.23 8.27 -16.46
N LEU A 267 6.91 9.35 -16.05
CA LEU A 267 7.94 9.30 -15.01
C LEU A 267 7.33 8.93 -13.64
N CYS A 268 6.21 9.55 -13.27
CA CYS A 268 5.45 9.18 -12.07
C CYS A 268 5.05 7.70 -12.08
N TYR A 269 4.58 7.18 -13.23
CA TYR A 269 4.25 5.77 -13.37
C TYR A 269 5.48 4.86 -13.25
N PHE A 270 6.61 5.20 -13.86
CA PHE A 270 7.83 4.39 -13.73
C PHE A 270 8.26 4.25 -12.27
N ILE A 271 8.22 5.33 -11.50
CA ILE A 271 8.53 5.28 -10.07
C ILE A 271 7.49 4.44 -9.32
N GLN A 272 6.19 4.67 -9.53
CA GLN A 272 5.12 3.85 -8.94
C GLN A 272 5.31 2.35 -9.21
N LEU A 273 5.73 2.01 -10.43
CA LEU A 273 5.99 0.64 -10.87
C LEU A 273 7.23 0.07 -10.18
N ILE A 274 8.37 0.76 -10.23
CA ILE A 274 9.64 0.23 -9.73
C ILE A 274 9.63 0.12 -8.20
N LEU A 275 8.92 1.00 -7.48
CA LEU A 275 8.66 0.84 -6.04
C LEU A 275 7.99 -0.52 -5.74
N GLN A 276 7.09 -0.97 -6.61
CA GLN A 276 6.37 -2.25 -6.49
C GLN A 276 7.09 -3.41 -7.20
N ILE A 277 8.28 -3.17 -7.76
CA ILE A 277 9.24 -4.18 -8.18
C ILE A 277 10.29 -4.38 -7.09
N GLU A 278 10.80 -3.31 -6.46
CA GLU A 278 11.79 -3.44 -5.39
C GLU A 278 11.21 -4.08 -4.13
N SER A 279 9.93 -3.81 -3.85
CA SER A 279 9.20 -4.22 -2.65
C SER A 279 7.82 -4.75 -3.02
N ASN A 280 7.33 -5.78 -2.31
CA ASN A 280 5.93 -6.22 -2.45
C ASN A 280 4.99 -5.47 -1.49
N GLY A 281 5.46 -4.40 -0.85
CA GLY A 281 4.58 -3.46 -0.15
C GLY A 281 3.41 -3.01 -1.04
N HIS A 282 2.26 -2.81 -0.43
CA HIS A 282 1.07 -2.31 -1.11
C HIS A 282 0.66 -0.96 -0.51
N SER A 283 -0.41 -0.36 -1.00
CA SER A 283 -0.79 1.01 -0.65
C SER A 283 0.26 2.05 -1.06
N VAL A 284 1.10 1.73 -2.05
CA VAL A 284 1.98 2.72 -2.71
C VAL A 284 1.07 3.69 -3.45
N SER A 285 1.06 4.94 -3.03
CA SER A 285 0.06 5.93 -3.45
C SER A 285 0.71 7.09 -4.19
N PHE A 286 -0.03 7.70 -5.11
CA PHE A 286 0.43 8.86 -5.87
C PHE A 286 0.39 10.18 -5.09
N GLY A 287 -0.38 10.23 -4.00
CA GLY A 287 -0.66 11.49 -3.31
C GLY A 287 -1.55 12.42 -4.15
N ARG A 288 -1.29 13.73 -4.09
CA ARG A 288 -2.10 14.78 -4.74
C ARG A 288 -1.76 14.99 -6.21
N MET A 289 -2.04 13.97 -7.03
CA MET A 289 -1.68 13.97 -8.46
C MET A 289 -2.27 15.15 -9.23
N ASP A 290 -3.47 15.60 -8.88
CA ASP A 290 -4.11 16.75 -9.49
C ASP A 290 -3.40 18.09 -9.19
N GLN A 291 -2.49 18.14 -8.21
CA GLN A 291 -1.73 19.33 -7.88
C GLN A 291 -0.38 19.34 -8.60
N TYR A 292 0.46 18.31 -8.39
CA TYR A 292 1.82 18.33 -8.92
C TYR A 292 1.92 18.07 -10.44
N LEU A 293 0.90 17.45 -11.05
CA LEU A 293 0.83 17.35 -12.53
C LEU A 293 0.10 18.52 -13.19
N TYR A 294 -0.61 19.37 -12.43
CA TYR A 294 -1.37 20.48 -12.99
C TYR A 294 -0.52 21.49 -13.77
N PRO A 295 0.71 21.86 -13.37
CA PRO A 295 1.55 22.75 -14.17
C PRO A 295 1.76 22.24 -15.60
N TYR A 296 1.92 20.93 -15.76
CA TYR A 296 2.10 20.29 -17.07
C TYR A 296 0.78 20.24 -17.85
N TYR A 297 -0.31 19.83 -17.20
CA TYR A 297 -1.64 19.79 -17.81
C TYR A 297 -2.06 21.18 -18.30
N ARG A 298 -1.94 22.21 -17.44
CA ARG A 298 -2.27 23.60 -17.77
C ARG A 298 -1.48 24.10 -18.96
N ARG A 299 -0.16 23.86 -18.96
CA ARG A 299 0.68 24.30 -20.09
C ARG A 299 0.26 23.62 -21.39
N ASP A 300 0.09 22.31 -21.39
CA ASP A 300 -0.08 21.55 -22.62
C ASP A 300 -1.53 21.60 -23.14
N VAL A 301 -2.52 21.64 -22.25
CA VAL A 301 -3.96 21.61 -22.58
C VAL A 301 -4.58 23.00 -22.68
N GLU A 302 -4.24 23.92 -21.77
CA GLU A 302 -4.95 25.19 -21.64
C GLU A 302 -4.21 26.34 -22.32
N LEU A 303 -2.88 26.41 -22.16
CA LEU A 303 -2.07 27.53 -22.63
C LEU A 303 -1.56 27.30 -24.06
N ASN A 304 -0.86 26.18 -24.28
CA ASN A 304 -0.24 25.87 -25.58
C ASN A 304 -1.15 25.07 -26.50
N GLN A 305 -2.13 24.36 -25.93
CA GLN A 305 -3.08 23.50 -26.66
C GLN A 305 -2.38 22.47 -27.57
N THR A 306 -1.20 22.00 -27.15
CA THR A 306 -0.44 20.92 -27.81
C THR A 306 -0.98 19.54 -27.46
N LEU A 307 -1.80 19.43 -26.41
CA LEU A 307 -2.48 18.22 -25.98
C LEU A 307 -3.97 18.54 -25.78
N ASP A 308 -4.85 17.80 -26.45
CA ASP A 308 -6.29 17.95 -26.18
C ASP A 308 -6.69 17.25 -24.87
N ARG A 309 -7.72 17.78 -24.20
CA ARG A 309 -8.21 17.28 -22.91
C ARG A 309 -8.61 15.80 -22.97
N GLU A 310 -9.23 15.34 -24.07
CA GLU A 310 -9.65 13.94 -24.20
C GLU A 310 -8.46 13.00 -24.37
N HIS A 311 -7.38 13.46 -25.02
CA HIS A 311 -6.11 12.72 -25.07
C HIS A 311 -5.44 12.66 -23.70
N ALA A 312 -5.48 13.74 -22.91
CA ALA A 312 -5.00 13.70 -21.52
C ALA A 312 -5.80 12.68 -20.68
N ILE A 313 -7.12 12.60 -20.87
CA ILE A 313 -7.96 11.57 -20.23
C ILE A 313 -7.58 10.15 -20.70
N GLU A 314 -7.28 9.93 -21.98
CA GLU A 314 -6.81 8.64 -22.49
C GLU A 314 -5.44 8.24 -21.90
N MET A 315 -4.54 9.21 -21.69
CA MET A 315 -3.27 8.98 -20.99
C MET A 315 -3.49 8.59 -19.52
N LEU A 316 -4.43 9.25 -18.83
CA LEU A 316 -4.84 8.87 -17.48
C LEU A 316 -5.43 7.44 -17.47
N HIS A 317 -6.33 7.11 -18.39
CA HIS A 317 -6.86 5.75 -18.53
C HIS A 317 -5.75 4.72 -18.75
N SER A 318 -4.75 5.04 -19.58
CA SER A 318 -3.59 4.18 -19.79
C SER A 318 -2.87 3.94 -18.47
N CYS A 319 -2.53 5.00 -17.72
CA CYS A 319 -1.94 4.88 -16.38
C CYS A 319 -2.80 4.00 -15.45
N TRP A 320 -4.11 4.23 -15.37
CA TRP A 320 -5.02 3.46 -14.51
C TRP A 320 -5.04 1.96 -14.84
N LEU A 321 -4.99 1.60 -16.12
CA LEU A 321 -4.90 0.20 -16.55
C LEU A 321 -3.52 -0.39 -16.21
N LYS A 322 -2.45 0.41 -16.30
CA LYS A 322 -1.14 0.01 -15.82
C LYS A 322 -1.09 -0.22 -14.30
N LEU A 323 -1.85 0.54 -13.51
CA LEU A 323 -2.02 0.29 -12.08
C LEU A 323 -2.79 -1.01 -11.83
N LEU A 324 -3.82 -1.30 -12.64
CA LEU A 324 -4.56 -2.56 -12.56
C LEU A 324 -3.67 -3.76 -12.93
N GLU A 325 -2.70 -3.60 -13.83
CA GLU A 325 -1.75 -4.65 -14.20
C GLU A 325 -0.84 -5.10 -13.06
N VAL A 326 -0.50 -4.20 -12.14
CA VAL A 326 0.30 -4.56 -10.96
C VAL A 326 -0.45 -5.65 -10.18
N ASN A 327 0.25 -6.68 -9.71
CA ASN A 327 -0.36 -7.74 -8.93
C ASN A 327 0.53 -8.19 -7.77
N LYS A 328 -0.11 -8.81 -6.77
CA LYS A 328 0.56 -9.31 -5.57
C LYS A 328 -0.11 -10.59 -5.07
N ILE A 329 0.70 -11.62 -4.86
CA ILE A 329 0.27 -12.85 -4.21
C ILE A 329 0.47 -12.75 -2.68
N ARG A 330 -0.48 -13.33 -1.93
CA ARG A 330 -0.47 -13.44 -0.46
C ARG A 330 -0.71 -14.90 -0.07
N SER A 331 -0.44 -15.27 1.18
CA SER A 331 -0.83 -16.58 1.75
C SER A 331 -2.35 -16.78 1.68
N GLY A 332 -2.82 -18.03 1.81
CA GLY A 332 -4.26 -18.33 1.85
C GLY A 332 -4.98 -17.68 3.03
N SER A 333 -4.32 -17.62 4.20
CA SER A 333 -4.84 -16.93 5.40
C SER A 333 -4.97 -15.42 5.17
N HIS A 334 -3.90 -14.77 4.71
CA HIS A 334 -3.89 -13.32 4.55
C HIS A 334 -4.78 -12.85 3.40
N SER A 335 -4.91 -13.66 2.33
CA SER A 335 -5.83 -13.38 1.20
C SER A 335 -7.28 -13.19 1.65
N LYS A 336 -7.74 -13.88 2.71
CA LYS A 336 -9.10 -13.70 3.25
C LYS A 336 -9.31 -12.32 3.89
N ALA A 337 -8.26 -11.73 4.46
CA ALA A 337 -8.27 -10.37 4.99
C ALA A 337 -8.04 -9.30 3.90
N SER A 338 -7.65 -9.71 2.70
CA SER A 338 -7.39 -8.84 1.54
C SER A 338 -8.13 -9.38 0.30
N ALA A 339 -9.44 -9.59 0.44
CA ALA A 339 -10.28 -10.15 -0.62
C ALA A 339 -10.25 -9.27 -1.88
N GLY A 340 -10.19 -9.91 -3.06
CA GLY A 340 -10.17 -9.22 -4.36
C GLY A 340 -8.76 -8.90 -4.90
N SER A 341 -7.70 -9.42 -4.26
CA SER A 341 -6.30 -9.15 -4.63
C SER A 341 -5.95 -7.66 -4.80
N PRO A 342 -6.32 -6.78 -3.85
CA PRO A 342 -6.12 -5.34 -3.95
C PRO A 342 -4.65 -4.94 -3.73
N LEU A 343 -4.30 -3.79 -4.32
CA LEU A 343 -3.03 -3.09 -4.13
C LEU A 343 -3.18 -1.70 -3.54
N TYR A 344 -4.40 -1.14 -3.53
CA TYR A 344 -4.73 0.12 -2.87
C TYR A 344 -3.88 1.31 -3.38
N GLN A 345 -3.61 1.40 -4.68
CA GLN A 345 -2.82 2.49 -5.24
C GLN A 345 -3.66 3.77 -5.28
N ASN A 346 -3.55 4.61 -4.24
CA ASN A 346 -4.43 5.76 -4.05
C ASN A 346 -4.02 6.95 -4.93
N VAL A 347 -5.01 7.66 -5.47
CA VAL A 347 -4.86 8.99 -6.06
C VAL A 347 -5.78 9.93 -5.29
N THR A 348 -5.20 10.99 -4.71
CA THR A 348 -5.95 12.04 -4.01
C THR A 348 -6.16 13.24 -4.92
N ILE A 349 -7.37 13.80 -4.91
CA ILE A 349 -7.71 15.05 -5.61
C ILE A 349 -8.49 16.01 -4.71
N GLY A 350 -8.50 17.30 -5.06
CA GLY A 350 -9.22 18.36 -4.33
C GLY A 350 -8.51 18.82 -3.06
N GLY A 351 -9.27 19.16 -2.03
CA GLY A 351 -8.77 19.73 -0.79
C GLY A 351 -8.39 21.20 -0.91
N GLN A 352 -7.48 21.65 -0.06
CA GLN A 352 -7.02 23.03 0.01
C GLN A 352 -5.52 23.15 -0.21
N ASN A 353 -5.06 24.34 -0.61
CA ASN A 353 -3.65 24.75 -0.61
C ASN A 353 -3.51 26.03 0.22
N LEU A 354 -2.32 26.27 0.76
CA LEU A 354 -1.96 27.58 1.32
C LEU A 354 -1.33 28.43 0.23
N VAL A 355 -1.96 29.57 -0.10
CA VAL A 355 -1.45 30.61 -1.00
C VAL A 355 -1.22 31.87 -0.18
N ASP A 356 0.03 32.32 -0.08
CA ASP A 356 0.44 33.43 0.79
C ASP A 356 -0.03 33.25 2.26
N GLY A 357 -0.02 31.99 2.72
CA GLY A 357 -0.47 31.60 4.06
C GLY A 357 -1.99 31.56 4.26
N GLN A 358 -2.78 31.77 3.20
CA GLN A 358 -4.24 31.71 3.24
C GLN A 358 -4.76 30.41 2.60
N PRO A 359 -5.70 29.69 3.25
CA PRO A 359 -6.37 28.54 2.66
C PRO A 359 -7.16 28.93 1.42
N MET A 360 -6.94 28.20 0.34
CA MET A 360 -7.65 28.33 -0.93
C MET A 360 -8.07 26.95 -1.42
N ASP A 361 -9.24 26.87 -2.08
CA ASP A 361 -9.67 25.66 -2.76
C ASP A 361 -8.62 25.22 -3.79
N ALA A 362 -8.22 23.95 -3.73
CA ALA A 362 -7.20 23.39 -4.61
C ALA A 362 -7.79 22.67 -5.84
N VAL A 363 -9.12 22.54 -5.92
CA VAL A 363 -9.78 21.96 -7.09
C VAL A 363 -9.44 22.76 -8.35
N ASN A 364 -8.96 22.06 -9.38
CA ASN A 364 -8.55 22.64 -10.64
C ASN A 364 -9.03 21.79 -11.83
N PRO A 365 -8.82 22.22 -13.10
CA PRO A 365 -9.26 21.46 -14.28
C PRO A 365 -8.72 20.03 -14.38
N LEU A 366 -7.51 19.76 -13.88
CA LEU A 366 -6.98 18.39 -13.82
C LEU A 366 -7.71 17.56 -12.76
N SER A 367 -8.16 18.14 -11.64
CA SER A 367 -9.02 17.45 -10.67
C SER A 367 -10.30 16.91 -11.33
N TYR A 368 -10.95 17.70 -12.19
CA TYR A 368 -12.11 17.25 -12.97
C TYR A 368 -11.75 16.18 -14.01
N ALA A 369 -10.63 16.32 -14.71
CA ALA A 369 -10.19 15.34 -15.70
C ALA A 369 -9.87 13.97 -15.06
N ILE A 370 -9.21 13.96 -13.89
CA ILE A 370 -8.94 12.74 -13.12
C ILE A 370 -10.25 12.10 -12.64
N LEU A 371 -11.15 12.88 -12.03
CA LEU A 371 -12.46 12.41 -11.57
C LEU A 371 -13.27 11.78 -12.72
N GLU A 372 -13.35 12.48 -13.86
CA GLU A 372 -14.05 11.99 -15.04
C GLU A 372 -13.41 10.73 -15.64
N SER A 373 -12.08 10.68 -15.73
CA SER A 373 -11.36 9.50 -16.24
C SER A 373 -11.65 8.24 -15.40
N CYS A 374 -11.73 8.38 -14.07
CA CYS A 374 -12.09 7.28 -13.18
C CYS A 374 -13.56 6.85 -13.39
N GLY A 375 -14.47 7.82 -13.51
CA GLY A 375 -15.89 7.55 -13.73
C GLY A 375 -16.22 6.90 -15.08
N ARG A 376 -15.43 7.21 -16.13
CA ARG A 376 -15.49 6.53 -17.44
C ARG A 376 -14.93 5.12 -17.35
N LEU A 377 -13.76 4.95 -16.75
CA LEU A 377 -13.06 3.68 -16.72
C LEU A 377 -13.68 2.66 -15.75
N ARG A 378 -14.18 3.09 -14.59
CA ARG A 378 -14.80 2.23 -13.56
C ARG A 378 -13.93 1.02 -13.20
N SER A 379 -12.65 1.27 -12.96
CA SER A 379 -11.65 0.28 -12.54
C SER A 379 -11.54 0.27 -11.02
N THR A 380 -10.92 -0.76 -10.46
CA THR A 380 -10.56 -0.82 -9.03
C THR A 380 -9.29 -0.04 -8.71
N GLN A 381 -8.51 0.34 -9.74
CA GLN A 381 -7.29 1.14 -9.62
C GLN A 381 -7.39 2.34 -10.59
N PRO A 382 -6.99 3.56 -10.17
CA PRO A 382 -6.51 3.91 -8.82
C PRO A 382 -7.64 3.84 -7.78
N ASN A 383 -7.29 3.79 -6.50
CA ASN A 383 -8.27 4.06 -5.44
C ASN A 383 -8.45 5.58 -5.32
N LEU A 384 -9.56 6.13 -5.80
CA LEU A 384 -9.75 7.57 -5.90
C LEU A 384 -10.33 8.15 -4.59
N SER A 385 -9.59 9.08 -3.97
CA SER A 385 -10.03 9.84 -2.80
C SER A 385 -10.17 11.32 -3.12
N VAL A 386 -11.31 11.91 -2.72
CA VAL A 386 -11.57 13.35 -2.76
C VAL A 386 -11.38 13.93 -1.36
N ARG A 387 -10.57 14.98 -1.24
CA ARG A 387 -10.47 15.78 -0.03
C ARG A 387 -11.59 16.83 0.00
N TYR A 388 -12.59 16.58 0.85
CA TYR A 388 -13.67 17.52 1.14
C TYR A 388 -13.17 18.63 2.07
N HIS A 389 -13.62 19.85 1.79
CA HIS A 389 -13.57 20.98 2.71
C HIS A 389 -14.82 21.84 2.54
N ALA A 390 -15.15 22.66 3.53
CA ALA A 390 -16.39 23.45 3.55
C ALA A 390 -16.48 24.48 2.40
N GLY A 391 -15.34 24.92 1.85
CA GLY A 391 -15.27 25.85 0.72
C GLY A 391 -15.36 25.18 -0.65
N MET A 392 -15.42 23.84 -0.72
CA MET A 392 -15.50 23.11 -1.99
C MET A 392 -16.79 23.45 -2.74
N SER A 393 -16.68 23.76 -4.02
CA SER A 393 -17.85 24.15 -4.81
C SER A 393 -18.91 23.03 -4.91
N ASN A 394 -20.19 23.42 -4.89
CA ASN A 394 -21.30 22.50 -5.19
C ASN A 394 -21.17 21.85 -6.58
N ASP A 395 -20.50 22.53 -7.51
CA ASP A 395 -20.23 22.02 -8.85
C ASP A 395 -19.37 20.74 -8.82
N PHE A 396 -18.23 20.80 -8.10
CA PHE A 396 -17.33 19.66 -7.98
C PHE A 396 -17.94 18.55 -7.11
N LEU A 397 -18.67 18.92 -6.06
CA LEU A 397 -19.38 17.95 -5.24
C LEU A 397 -20.43 17.17 -6.04
N ASP A 398 -21.22 17.85 -6.90
CA ASP A 398 -22.17 17.19 -7.79
C ASP A 398 -21.45 16.31 -8.83
N ALA A 399 -20.33 16.77 -9.39
CA ALA A 399 -19.50 15.95 -10.28
C ALA A 399 -19.01 14.67 -9.58
N CYS A 400 -18.66 14.72 -8.29
CA CYS A 400 -18.34 13.53 -7.50
C CYS A 400 -19.55 12.59 -7.39
N VAL A 401 -20.75 13.12 -7.14
CA VAL A 401 -22.00 12.33 -7.09
C VAL A 401 -22.30 11.68 -8.45
N GLN A 402 -22.05 12.36 -9.56
CA GLN A 402 -22.18 11.78 -10.90
C GLN A 402 -21.28 10.53 -11.04
N VAL A 403 -20.04 10.58 -10.52
CA VAL A 403 -19.11 9.42 -10.54
C VAL A 403 -19.54 8.32 -9.56
N ILE A 404 -20.02 8.65 -8.36
CA ILE A 404 -20.56 7.64 -7.41
C ILE A 404 -21.66 6.81 -8.07
N ARG A 405 -22.54 7.45 -8.85
CA ARG A 405 -23.63 6.81 -9.58
C ARG A 405 -23.17 5.82 -10.64
N CYS A 406 -21.90 5.82 -11.04
CA CYS A 406 -21.33 4.79 -11.92
C CYS A 406 -21.23 3.41 -11.26
N GLY A 407 -21.40 3.29 -9.94
CA GLY A 407 -21.61 2.01 -9.25
C GLY A 407 -20.35 1.18 -9.00
N PHE A 408 -19.19 1.82 -8.87
CA PHE A 408 -17.90 1.15 -8.63
C PHE A 408 -17.23 1.52 -7.30
N GLY A 409 -17.94 2.26 -6.42
CA GLY A 409 -17.51 2.53 -5.05
C GLY A 409 -16.58 3.73 -4.84
N MET A 410 -16.39 4.59 -5.84
CA MET A 410 -15.53 5.77 -5.79
C MET A 410 -16.25 7.03 -6.31
N PRO A 411 -15.74 8.24 -6.01
CA PRO A 411 -14.64 8.52 -5.07
C PRO A 411 -15.01 8.26 -3.60
N ALA A 412 -14.00 7.92 -2.80
CA ALA A 412 -14.06 8.02 -1.35
C ALA A 412 -13.87 9.48 -0.91
N PHE A 413 -14.21 9.80 0.35
CA PHE A 413 -14.04 11.15 0.90
C PHE A 413 -13.17 11.15 2.15
N ASN A 414 -12.14 11.98 2.14
CA ASN A 414 -11.42 12.43 3.32
C ASN A 414 -11.85 13.85 3.68
N ASN A 415 -11.74 14.25 4.94
CA ASN A 415 -12.32 15.49 5.44
C ASN A 415 -11.23 16.42 6.01
N ASP A 416 -10.95 17.51 5.29
CA ASP A 416 -9.97 18.53 5.70
C ASP A 416 -10.32 19.15 7.05
N GLU A 417 -11.63 19.27 7.35
CA GLU A 417 -12.13 19.92 8.57
C GLU A 417 -11.72 19.21 9.87
N ILE A 418 -11.29 17.95 9.79
CA ILE A 418 -10.76 17.18 10.92
C ILE A 418 -9.28 16.83 10.75
N VAL A 419 -8.86 16.45 9.53
CA VAL A 419 -7.48 15.99 9.31
C VAL A 419 -6.48 17.12 9.52
N ILE A 420 -6.72 18.30 8.95
CA ILE A 420 -5.77 19.43 9.03
C ILE A 420 -5.60 19.89 10.49
N PRO A 421 -6.68 20.15 11.27
CA PRO A 421 -6.52 20.55 12.67
C PRO A 421 -5.79 19.50 13.52
N GLU A 422 -6.11 18.22 13.36
CA GLU A 422 -5.48 17.17 14.18
C GLU A 422 -4.04 16.88 13.73
N PHE A 423 -3.70 17.03 12.44
CA PHE A 423 -2.31 16.97 11.98
C PHE A 423 -1.47 18.09 12.59
N ILE A 424 -1.96 19.34 12.58
CA ILE A 424 -1.27 20.47 13.20
C ILE A 424 -1.08 20.22 14.70
N LYS A 425 -2.10 19.68 15.37
CA LYS A 425 -2.04 19.32 16.80
C LYS A 425 -1.03 18.20 17.10
N LEU A 426 -0.84 17.25 16.18
CA LEU A 426 0.21 16.24 16.27
C LEU A 426 1.62 16.80 16.05
N GLY A 427 1.74 18.04 15.56
CA GLY A 427 3.02 18.71 15.31
C GLY A 427 3.44 18.71 13.83
N ILE A 428 2.54 18.35 12.91
CA ILE A 428 2.77 18.53 11.48
C ILE A 428 2.75 20.04 11.17
N GLU A 429 3.71 20.49 10.35
CA GLU A 429 3.77 21.89 9.96
C GLU A 429 2.52 22.28 9.17
N PRO A 430 1.96 23.49 9.37
CA PRO A 430 0.74 23.90 8.66
C PRO A 430 0.82 23.71 7.14
N GLN A 431 1.95 24.07 6.51
CA GLN A 431 2.12 23.88 5.07
C GLN A 431 1.97 22.42 4.62
N ASP A 432 2.52 21.49 5.40
CA ASP A 432 2.47 20.06 5.12
C ASP A 432 1.11 19.46 5.49
N ALA A 433 0.49 19.94 6.56
CA ALA A 433 -0.85 19.53 6.97
C ALA A 433 -1.89 19.89 5.90
N TYR A 434 -1.80 21.07 5.28
CA TYR A 434 -2.67 21.43 4.16
C TYR A 434 -2.38 20.60 2.89
N ASP A 435 -1.19 20.01 2.77
CA ASP A 435 -0.77 19.19 1.63
C ASP A 435 -0.94 17.67 1.84
N TYR A 436 -1.66 17.25 2.88
CA TYR A 436 -1.89 15.82 3.14
C TYR A 436 -2.59 15.11 1.96
N ALA A 437 -2.38 13.81 1.86
CA ALA A 437 -3.09 12.95 0.93
C ALA A 437 -3.65 11.72 1.64
N ALA A 438 -4.65 11.10 1.02
CA ALA A 438 -5.01 9.73 1.37
C ALA A 438 -3.94 8.78 0.84
N ILE A 439 -3.62 7.78 1.66
CA ILE A 439 -2.71 6.69 1.32
C ILE A 439 -3.53 5.42 1.37
N GLY A 440 -3.30 4.48 0.45
CA GLY A 440 -3.96 3.17 0.51
C GLY A 440 -5.48 3.25 0.46
N CYS A 441 -6.11 3.03 1.63
CA CYS A 441 -7.55 3.05 1.83
C CYS A 441 -8.06 4.44 2.23
N ILE A 442 -8.05 4.76 3.53
CA ILE A 442 -8.65 5.97 4.12
C ILE A 442 -7.67 6.76 4.99
N GLU A 443 -6.56 6.12 5.35
CA GLU A 443 -5.49 6.69 6.14
C GLU A 443 -4.88 7.90 5.44
N THR A 444 -4.41 8.85 6.23
CA THR A 444 -3.88 10.12 5.73
C THR A 444 -2.44 10.30 6.17
N ALA A 445 -1.63 10.87 5.29
CA ALA A 445 -0.23 11.22 5.56
C ALA A 445 0.18 12.40 4.67
N VAL A 446 1.36 12.96 4.94
CA VAL A 446 1.97 13.98 4.06
C VAL A 446 2.82 13.27 3.01
N GLY A 447 2.40 13.34 1.74
CA GLY A 447 3.12 12.71 0.63
C GLY A 447 4.56 13.19 0.54
N GLY A 448 5.49 12.25 0.37
CA GLY A 448 6.92 12.50 0.27
C GLY A 448 7.63 12.87 1.57
N LYS A 449 6.93 12.97 2.70
CA LYS A 449 7.51 13.39 3.99
C LYS A 449 7.19 12.48 5.17
N TRP A 450 6.37 11.44 4.95
CA TRP A 450 5.93 10.52 6.00
C TRP A 450 6.66 9.18 5.92
N GLY A 451 6.81 8.54 7.07
CA GLY A 451 7.25 7.16 7.20
C GLY A 451 6.26 6.17 6.59
N TYR A 452 6.55 4.89 6.77
CA TYR A 452 5.63 3.85 6.32
C TYR A 452 4.38 3.78 7.20
N ARG A 453 3.31 3.17 6.68
CA ARG A 453 2.18 2.65 7.48
C ARG A 453 1.55 3.66 8.46
N CYS A 454 1.15 4.83 7.95
CA CYS A 454 0.26 5.72 8.71
C CYS A 454 -0.99 4.98 9.24
N THR A 455 -1.41 3.89 8.57
CA THR A 455 -2.07 2.73 9.17
C THR A 455 -1.50 1.41 8.66
N GLY A 456 -1.99 0.28 9.17
CA GLY A 456 -1.64 -1.04 8.65
C GLY A 456 -0.56 -1.76 9.46
N MET A 457 -0.42 -1.45 10.75
CA MET A 457 0.39 -2.22 11.70
C MET A 457 -0.33 -3.51 12.11
N SER A 458 -0.26 -3.92 13.38
CA SER A 458 -0.95 -5.12 13.86
C SER A 458 -2.47 -4.94 13.94
N PHE A 459 -3.19 -6.06 13.90
CA PHE A 459 -4.64 -6.12 14.02
C PHE A 459 -5.02 -6.73 15.36
N ILE A 460 -5.90 -6.07 16.12
CA ILE A 460 -6.48 -6.60 17.37
C ILE A 460 -7.96 -6.91 17.15
N ASN A 461 -8.38 -8.13 17.50
CA ASN A 461 -9.78 -8.52 17.44
C ASN A 461 -10.52 -8.12 18.73
N PHE A 462 -11.20 -6.97 18.70
CA PHE A 462 -11.89 -6.43 19.89
C PHE A 462 -13.02 -7.33 20.37
N ALA A 463 -13.73 -8.01 19.48
CA ALA A 463 -14.79 -8.93 19.87
C ALA A 463 -14.27 -10.12 20.69
N ARG A 464 -13.11 -10.68 20.30
CA ARG A 464 -12.49 -11.80 21.06
C ARG A 464 -11.90 -11.34 22.39
N VAL A 465 -11.28 -10.17 22.43
CA VAL A 465 -10.80 -9.58 23.69
C VAL A 465 -11.96 -9.31 24.64
N MET A 466 -13.09 -8.81 24.12
CA MET A 466 -14.31 -8.60 24.91
C MET A 466 -14.89 -9.91 25.45
N LEU A 467 -14.97 -10.96 24.63
CA LEU A 467 -15.42 -12.27 25.10
C LEU A 467 -14.51 -12.82 26.22
N ALA A 468 -13.19 -12.63 26.11
CA ALA A 468 -12.26 -12.97 27.17
C ALA A 468 -12.52 -12.14 28.45
N ALA A 469 -12.75 -10.84 28.32
CA ALA A 469 -13.08 -9.96 29.45
C ALA A 469 -14.38 -10.36 30.16
N LEU A 470 -15.34 -10.95 29.44
CA LEU A 470 -16.59 -11.45 30.01
C LEU A 470 -16.46 -12.83 30.67
N GLU A 471 -15.37 -13.56 30.43
CA GLU A 471 -15.26 -14.98 30.76
C GLU A 471 -13.87 -15.35 31.28
N GLY A 472 -13.44 -14.77 32.40
CA GLY A 472 -12.23 -15.20 33.10
C GLY A 472 -10.91 -14.96 32.36
N GLY A 473 -10.92 -14.16 31.30
CA GLY A 473 -9.77 -13.95 30.40
C GLY A 473 -9.63 -15.01 29.31
N ARG A 474 -10.63 -15.89 29.15
CA ARG A 474 -10.60 -17.01 28.21
C ARG A 474 -11.05 -16.59 26.82
N ASP A 475 -10.16 -16.69 25.84
CA ASP A 475 -10.54 -16.58 24.44
C ASP A 475 -11.42 -17.78 24.05
N ALA A 476 -12.69 -17.50 23.72
CA ALA A 476 -13.68 -18.52 23.39
C ALA A 476 -13.28 -19.38 22.18
N THR A 477 -12.47 -18.84 21.26
CA THR A 477 -12.08 -19.54 20.02
C THR A 477 -10.98 -20.58 20.28
N SER A 478 -9.91 -20.22 21.00
CA SER A 478 -8.76 -21.11 21.23
C SER A 478 -8.80 -21.82 22.59
N GLY A 479 -9.64 -21.35 23.52
CA GLY A 479 -9.67 -21.79 24.91
C GLY A 479 -8.50 -21.32 25.77
N LYS A 480 -7.57 -20.52 25.22
CA LYS A 480 -6.42 -19.98 25.96
C LYS A 480 -6.84 -18.84 26.89
N VAL A 481 -6.16 -18.73 28.02
CA VAL A 481 -6.25 -17.61 28.95
C VAL A 481 -4.87 -16.93 28.97
N PHE A 482 -4.75 -15.81 28.28
CA PHE A 482 -3.49 -15.06 28.24
C PHE A 482 -3.34 -14.11 29.44
N LEU A 483 -4.45 -13.47 29.83
CA LEU A 483 -4.53 -12.66 31.04
C LEU A 483 -5.68 -13.18 31.92
N PRO A 484 -5.40 -13.94 32.99
CA PRO A 484 -6.44 -14.48 33.86
C PRO A 484 -7.11 -13.38 34.69
N GLN A 485 -8.39 -13.57 34.98
CA GLN A 485 -9.17 -12.73 35.90
C GLN A 485 -10.20 -13.59 36.66
N GLU A 486 -10.64 -13.12 37.83
CA GLU A 486 -11.58 -13.86 38.70
C GLU A 486 -13.04 -13.78 38.21
N LYS A 487 -13.43 -12.64 37.63
CA LYS A 487 -14.83 -12.40 37.24
C LYS A 487 -15.15 -13.02 35.87
N ALA A 488 -16.30 -13.68 35.80
CA ALA A 488 -16.80 -14.35 34.61
C ALA A 488 -18.34 -14.40 34.63
N LEU A 489 -18.97 -14.28 33.46
CA LEU A 489 -20.41 -14.46 33.33
C LEU A 489 -20.84 -15.87 33.74
N SER A 490 -20.04 -16.90 33.45
CA SER A 490 -20.32 -18.27 33.87
C SER A 490 -20.34 -18.46 35.40
N ALA A 491 -19.54 -17.68 36.14
CA ALA A 491 -19.56 -17.66 37.59
C ALA A 491 -20.68 -16.77 38.16
N GLY A 492 -21.23 -15.87 37.35
CA GLY A 492 -22.27 -14.91 37.76
C GLY A 492 -21.81 -13.97 38.88
N ASN A 493 -20.52 -13.64 38.90
CA ASN A 493 -19.87 -12.90 39.98
C ASN A 493 -19.47 -11.46 39.58
N PHE A 494 -20.02 -10.92 38.49
CA PHE A 494 -20.07 -9.47 38.28
C PHE A 494 -21.23 -8.87 39.08
N ASN A 495 -20.96 -7.87 39.90
CA ASN A 495 -21.97 -7.21 40.73
C ASN A 495 -22.72 -6.11 39.97
N ASN A 496 -22.04 -5.47 39.02
CA ASN A 496 -22.55 -4.38 38.22
C ASN A 496 -21.79 -4.29 36.88
N PHE A 497 -22.26 -3.42 35.98
CA PHE A 497 -21.66 -3.26 34.66
C PHE A 497 -20.31 -2.53 34.68
N ASP A 498 -20.02 -1.71 35.70
CA ASP A 498 -18.73 -1.03 35.80
C ASP A 498 -17.60 -2.06 35.99
N GLU A 499 -17.83 -3.12 36.76
CA GLU A 499 -16.87 -4.24 36.88
C GLU A 499 -16.65 -4.98 35.55
N VAL A 500 -17.64 -5.01 34.65
CA VAL A 500 -17.48 -5.55 33.29
C VAL A 500 -16.58 -4.65 32.45
N MET A 501 -16.76 -3.32 32.56
CA MET A 501 -15.90 -2.35 31.89
C MET A 501 -14.46 -2.37 32.44
N ASP A 502 -14.29 -2.54 33.74
CA ASP A 502 -12.96 -2.69 34.36
C ASP A 502 -12.22 -3.94 33.85
N ALA A 503 -12.96 -5.05 33.65
CA ALA A 503 -12.40 -6.26 33.04
C ALA A 503 -12.01 -6.02 31.57
N TRP A 504 -12.87 -5.35 30.80
CA TRP A 504 -12.54 -4.95 29.42
C TRP A 504 -11.27 -4.09 29.38
N ASP A 505 -11.20 -3.05 30.22
CA ASP A 505 -10.07 -2.12 30.31
C ASP A 505 -8.77 -2.85 30.65
N THR A 506 -8.81 -3.79 31.58
CA THR A 506 -7.65 -4.59 31.97
C THR A 506 -7.17 -5.47 30.83
N GLN A 507 -8.08 -6.18 30.17
CA GLN A 507 -7.77 -7.05 29.03
C GLN A 507 -7.21 -6.24 27.86
N ILE A 508 -7.89 -5.17 27.44
CA ILE A 508 -7.47 -4.42 26.26
C ILE A 508 -6.12 -3.74 26.45
N ARG A 509 -5.78 -3.26 27.66
CA ARG A 509 -4.45 -2.70 27.97
C ARG A 509 -3.34 -3.75 27.81
N TYR A 510 -3.59 -5.00 28.24
CA TYR A 510 -2.66 -6.11 28.03
C TYR A 510 -2.47 -6.41 26.54
N TYR A 511 -3.55 -6.61 25.79
CA TYR A 511 -3.44 -6.94 24.36
C TYR A 511 -2.84 -5.80 23.54
N THR A 512 -3.10 -4.54 23.91
CA THR A 512 -2.46 -3.37 23.28
C THR A 512 -0.96 -3.35 23.52
N ARG A 513 -0.51 -3.62 24.75
CA ARG A 513 0.93 -3.74 25.02
C ARG A 513 1.54 -4.87 24.19
N LYS A 514 0.89 -6.03 24.16
CA LYS A 514 1.40 -7.20 23.41
C LYS A 514 1.43 -6.98 21.91
N SER A 515 0.49 -6.23 21.36
CA SER A 515 0.49 -5.89 19.94
C SER A 515 1.70 -5.03 19.59
N ILE A 516 2.03 -4.04 20.42
CA ILE A 516 3.21 -3.19 20.25
C ILE A 516 4.51 -3.98 20.44
N GLU A 517 4.58 -4.86 21.46
CA GLU A 517 5.75 -5.76 21.63
C GLU A 517 6.01 -6.61 20.38
N ILE A 518 4.95 -7.09 19.72
CA ILE A 518 5.04 -7.84 18.46
C ILE A 518 5.50 -6.91 17.32
N GLU A 519 4.90 -5.73 17.19
CA GLU A 519 5.25 -4.75 16.17
C GLU A 519 6.73 -4.36 16.24
N TYR A 520 7.28 -4.13 17.44
CA TYR A 520 8.70 -3.80 17.63
C TYR A 520 9.62 -4.86 17.05
N VAL A 521 9.34 -6.15 17.29
CA VAL A 521 10.12 -7.24 16.69
C VAL A 521 10.03 -7.20 15.17
N VAL A 522 8.82 -7.06 14.62
CA VAL A 522 8.62 -7.08 13.16
C VAL A 522 9.29 -5.88 12.49
N ASP A 523 9.13 -4.69 13.06
CA ASP A 523 9.71 -3.46 12.52
C ASP A 523 11.24 -3.46 12.56
N THR A 524 11.86 -3.95 13.63
CA THR A 524 13.32 -4.12 13.68
C THR A 524 13.79 -5.14 12.63
N MET A 525 13.08 -6.25 12.43
CA MET A 525 13.45 -7.22 11.41
C MET A 525 13.30 -6.68 9.99
N LEU A 526 12.32 -5.80 9.75
CA LEU A 526 12.19 -5.09 8.47
C LEU A 526 13.35 -4.09 8.28
N GLU A 527 13.62 -3.28 9.30
CA GLU A 527 14.69 -2.27 9.32
C GLU A 527 16.06 -2.90 8.99
N GLU A 528 16.42 -4.00 9.63
CA GLU A 528 17.75 -4.59 9.50
C GLU A 528 17.94 -5.36 8.17
N ASN A 529 16.87 -5.86 7.54
CA ASN A 529 16.99 -6.88 6.49
C ASN A 529 16.51 -6.44 5.11
N VAL A 530 15.54 -5.52 5.03
CA VAL A 530 14.81 -5.24 3.79
C VAL A 530 14.64 -3.74 3.52
N HIS A 531 15.74 -3.01 3.60
CA HIS A 531 15.82 -1.60 3.24
C HIS A 531 15.23 -1.34 1.83
N ASP A 532 14.20 -0.50 1.74
CA ASP A 532 13.64 -0.05 0.45
C ASP A 532 14.42 1.18 -0.03
N ILE A 533 15.23 0.99 -1.07
CA ILE A 533 16.26 1.93 -1.47
C ILE A 533 15.66 3.08 -2.28
N LEU A 534 14.88 2.78 -3.32
CA LEU A 534 14.23 3.81 -4.14
C LEU A 534 13.18 4.56 -3.32
N CYS A 535 12.37 3.82 -2.55
CA CYS A 535 11.34 4.42 -1.70
C CYS A 535 11.94 5.45 -0.74
N SER A 536 13.01 5.08 -0.03
CA SER A 536 13.70 6.00 0.87
C SER A 536 14.35 7.17 0.14
N ALA A 537 14.96 6.95 -1.04
CA ALA A 537 15.56 8.04 -1.83
C ALA A 537 14.56 9.15 -2.19
N LEU A 538 13.28 8.81 -2.24
CA LEU A 538 12.19 9.71 -2.63
C LEU A 538 11.31 10.11 -1.44
N VAL A 539 11.81 10.02 -0.20
CA VAL A 539 11.10 10.54 0.98
C VAL A 539 12.04 11.45 1.78
N ASP A 540 11.57 12.66 2.04
CA ASP A 540 12.26 13.66 2.85
C ASP A 540 12.34 13.14 4.30
N ASP A 541 13.49 13.12 4.97
CA ASP A 541 14.82 13.65 4.59
C ASP A 541 15.85 12.53 4.45
N CYS A 542 15.47 11.35 3.94
CA CYS A 542 16.30 10.14 3.98
C CYS A 542 17.68 10.31 3.32
N ILE A 543 17.75 11.02 2.18
CA ILE A 543 19.04 11.34 1.55
C ILE A 543 19.90 12.19 2.49
N GLU A 544 19.36 13.29 3.03
CA GLU A 544 20.13 14.19 3.91
C GLU A 544 20.59 13.46 5.19
N ARG A 545 19.73 12.60 5.74
CA ARG A 545 20.03 11.79 6.93
C ARG A 545 20.86 10.54 6.63
N ALA A 546 21.12 10.25 5.36
CA ALA A 546 21.85 9.08 4.88
C ALA A 546 21.36 7.74 5.46
N LYS A 547 20.04 7.58 5.62
CA LYS A 547 19.43 6.36 6.18
C LYS A 547 18.03 6.11 5.61
N SER A 548 17.57 4.86 5.70
CA SER A 548 16.25 4.49 5.19
C SER A 548 15.11 5.09 6.00
N ILE A 549 13.90 5.04 5.44
CA ILE A 549 12.68 5.43 6.15
C ILE A 549 12.56 4.68 7.48
N LYS A 550 12.74 3.35 7.47
CA LYS A 550 12.58 2.50 8.68
C LYS A 550 13.61 2.78 9.77
N GLN A 551 14.73 3.41 9.43
CA GLN A 551 15.76 3.89 10.36
C GLN A 551 15.45 5.31 10.89
N GLY A 552 14.24 5.83 10.66
CA GLY A 552 13.83 7.19 11.01
C GLY A 552 14.32 8.25 10.03
N GLY A 553 14.42 7.92 8.75
CA GLY A 553 14.81 8.83 7.68
C GLY A 553 13.74 9.88 7.34
N ALA A 554 12.46 9.53 7.48
CA ALA A 554 11.34 10.39 7.12
C ALA A 554 11.19 11.61 8.06
N LYS A 555 10.67 12.73 7.53
CA LYS A 555 10.38 13.96 8.31
C LYS A 555 9.38 13.69 9.42
N TYR A 556 8.33 12.93 9.12
CA TYR A 556 7.24 12.57 10.02
C TYR A 556 7.14 11.05 10.13
N ASP A 557 6.90 10.53 11.33
CA ASP A 557 6.77 9.09 11.55
C ASP A 557 5.73 8.80 12.62
N TRP A 558 4.48 8.65 12.18
CA TRP A 558 3.37 8.15 13.00
C TRP A 558 2.72 6.97 12.28
N VAL A 559 2.41 5.94 13.06
CA VAL A 559 1.77 4.71 12.58
C VAL A 559 0.54 4.38 13.41
N SER A 560 -0.33 3.54 12.87
CA SER A 560 -1.47 3.01 13.61
C SER A 560 -1.74 1.53 13.32
N GLY A 561 -2.06 0.78 14.37
CA GLY A 561 -2.65 -0.56 14.26
C GLY A 561 -4.14 -0.51 13.92
N LEU A 562 -4.73 -1.67 13.69
CA LEU A 562 -6.11 -1.83 13.23
C LEU A 562 -6.97 -2.54 14.27
N GLN A 563 -8.02 -1.88 14.74
CA GLN A 563 -8.94 -2.42 15.73
C GLN A 563 -10.19 -2.96 15.04
N VAL A 564 -10.37 -4.29 15.05
CA VAL A 564 -11.41 -4.96 14.28
C VAL A 564 -12.60 -5.30 15.18
N GLY A 565 -13.82 -4.97 14.70
CA GLY A 565 -15.08 -5.29 15.40
C GLY A 565 -15.62 -4.17 16.29
N ILE A 566 -15.44 -2.91 15.91
CA ILE A 566 -15.87 -1.73 16.67
C ILE A 566 -17.38 -1.78 17.00
N ALA A 567 -18.23 -1.98 15.99
CA ALA A 567 -19.68 -2.07 16.20
C ALA A 567 -20.07 -3.29 17.04
N ASN A 568 -19.40 -4.43 16.84
CA ASN A 568 -19.64 -5.65 17.62
C ASN A 568 -19.35 -5.43 19.10
N LEU A 569 -18.25 -4.76 19.44
CA LEU A 569 -17.90 -4.38 20.81
C LEU A 569 -19.01 -3.50 21.43
N GLY A 570 -19.35 -2.40 20.77
CA GLY A 570 -20.35 -1.45 21.27
C GLY A 570 -21.72 -2.10 21.47
N ASN A 571 -22.22 -2.82 20.46
CA ASN A 571 -23.52 -3.47 20.50
C ASN A 571 -23.58 -4.55 21.60
N SER A 572 -22.53 -5.37 21.71
CA SER A 572 -22.49 -6.46 22.70
C SER A 572 -22.46 -5.92 24.12
N LEU A 573 -21.61 -4.92 24.40
CA LEU A 573 -21.54 -4.28 25.71
C LEU A 573 -22.85 -3.55 26.05
N ALA A 574 -23.50 -2.90 25.08
CA ALA A 574 -24.80 -2.27 25.27
C ALA A 574 -25.88 -3.29 25.63
N ALA A 575 -25.93 -4.45 24.95
CA ALA A 575 -26.87 -5.52 25.25
C ALA A 575 -26.64 -6.11 26.65
N VAL A 576 -25.38 -6.37 27.02
CA VAL A 576 -25.00 -6.82 28.38
C VAL A 576 -25.43 -5.80 29.42
N LYS A 577 -25.06 -4.52 29.26
CA LYS A 577 -25.43 -3.44 30.19
C LYS A 577 -26.93 -3.40 30.43
N LYS A 578 -27.70 -3.32 29.35
CA LYS A 578 -29.15 -3.12 29.41
C LYS A 578 -29.87 -4.35 29.98
N LEU A 579 -29.65 -5.52 29.37
CA LEU A 579 -30.50 -6.68 29.62
C LEU A 579 -30.04 -7.50 30.83
N VAL A 580 -28.75 -7.49 31.15
CA VAL A 580 -28.21 -8.24 32.31
C VAL A 580 -28.23 -7.38 33.57
N PHE A 581 -27.73 -6.15 33.51
CA PHE A 581 -27.50 -5.35 34.72
C PHE A 581 -28.58 -4.30 34.99
N GLU A 582 -28.97 -3.48 34.01
CA GLU A 582 -29.96 -2.42 34.23
C GLU A 582 -31.37 -2.97 34.44
N GLN A 583 -31.74 -4.03 33.72
CA GLN A 583 -33.09 -4.62 33.76
C GLN A 583 -33.18 -5.96 34.48
N GLY A 584 -32.05 -6.67 34.68
CA GLY A 584 -32.07 -8.03 35.24
C GLY A 584 -32.91 -9.02 34.42
N ALA A 585 -33.10 -8.76 33.12
CA ALA A 585 -34.00 -9.51 32.25
C ALA A 585 -33.35 -10.77 31.64
N ILE A 586 -32.03 -10.89 31.77
CA ILE A 586 -31.19 -12.03 31.39
C ILE A 586 -30.20 -12.28 32.54
N GLY A 587 -30.03 -13.53 32.97
CA GLY A 587 -29.02 -13.90 33.95
C GLY A 587 -27.60 -13.95 33.36
N GLN A 588 -26.57 -13.67 34.16
CA GLN A 588 -25.17 -13.76 33.70
C GLN A 588 -24.82 -15.17 33.19
N GLN A 589 -25.08 -16.21 34.00
CA GLN A 589 -24.82 -17.59 33.60
C GLN A 589 -25.68 -18.04 32.42
N GLN A 590 -26.90 -17.49 32.31
CA GLN A 590 -27.79 -17.75 31.18
C GLN A 590 -27.17 -17.23 29.88
N LEU A 591 -26.63 -16.01 29.89
CA LEU A 591 -25.96 -15.45 28.72
C LEU A 591 -24.67 -16.22 28.40
N ALA A 592 -23.86 -16.58 29.40
CA ALA A 592 -22.64 -17.36 29.20
C ALA A 592 -22.92 -18.72 28.53
N ALA A 593 -23.94 -19.44 29.01
CA ALA A 593 -24.32 -20.74 28.45
C ALA A 593 -24.82 -20.63 27.01
N ALA A 594 -25.57 -19.57 26.69
CA ALA A 594 -26.03 -19.33 25.33
C ALA A 594 -24.87 -18.99 24.37
N LEU A 595 -23.94 -18.14 24.80
CA LEU A 595 -22.73 -17.81 24.02
C LEU A 595 -21.84 -19.03 23.78
N ALA A 596 -21.60 -19.85 24.81
CA ALA A 596 -20.79 -21.05 24.70
C ALA A 596 -21.39 -22.12 23.76
N ASN A 597 -22.71 -22.14 23.62
CA ASN A 597 -23.44 -23.04 22.72
C ASN A 597 -23.78 -22.40 21.37
N ASP A 598 -23.20 -21.25 21.03
CA ASP A 598 -23.49 -20.52 19.78
C ASP A 598 -25.00 -20.31 19.53
N PHE A 599 -25.73 -20.03 20.62
CA PHE A 599 -27.18 -19.91 20.64
C PHE A 599 -27.98 -21.11 20.09
N ASP A 600 -27.42 -22.32 20.13
CA ASP A 600 -28.12 -23.52 19.66
C ASP A 600 -29.41 -23.81 20.46
N GLY A 601 -30.42 -24.29 19.74
CA GLY A 601 -31.76 -24.58 20.24
C GLY A 601 -32.70 -23.36 20.28
N LEU A 602 -34.00 -23.63 20.18
CA LEU A 602 -35.04 -22.59 20.10
C LEU A 602 -35.00 -21.60 21.27
N THR A 603 -34.69 -22.07 22.48
CA THR A 603 -34.61 -21.23 23.68
C THR A 603 -33.47 -20.24 23.61
N HIS A 604 -32.28 -20.65 23.17
CA HIS A 604 -31.16 -19.72 23.03
C HIS A 604 -31.30 -18.83 21.80
N GLU A 605 -31.94 -19.29 20.73
CA GLU A 605 -32.28 -18.43 19.59
C GLU A 605 -33.24 -17.31 20.01
N GLN A 606 -34.24 -17.59 20.86
CA GLN A 606 -35.10 -16.54 21.43
C GLN A 606 -34.29 -15.55 22.27
N LEU A 607 -33.28 -16.02 23.02
CA LEU A 607 -32.38 -15.13 23.75
C LEU A 607 -31.59 -14.25 22.79
N ARG A 608 -31.04 -14.82 21.72
CA ARG A 608 -30.31 -14.09 20.67
C ARG A 608 -31.17 -13.00 20.03
N GLN A 609 -32.42 -13.31 19.69
CA GLN A 609 -33.38 -12.34 19.13
C GLN A 609 -33.77 -11.23 20.10
N ARG A 610 -33.60 -11.42 21.41
CA ARG A 610 -33.78 -10.34 22.39
C ARG A 610 -32.55 -9.45 22.53
N LEU A 611 -31.36 -9.95 22.15
CA LEU A 611 -30.11 -9.17 22.16
C LEU A 611 -30.00 -8.25 20.92
N ILE A 612 -30.56 -8.69 19.78
CA ILE A 612 -30.70 -7.91 18.53
C ILE A 612 -31.79 -6.87 18.71
#